data_AF-A0A923BWV8-F1
#
_entry.id   AF-A0A923BWV8-F1
#
_cell.length_a   1.000
_cell.length_b   1.000
_cell.length_c   1.000
_cell.angle_alpha   90.00
_cell.angle_beta   90.00
_cell.angle_gamma   90.00
#
_symmetry.space_group_name_H-M   'P 1'
#
loop_
_entity.id
_entity.type
_entity.pdbx_description
1 polymer ?
#
loop_
_entity_poly.entity_id
_entity_poly.type
_entity_poly.pdbx_seq_one_letter_code
_entity_poly.pdbx_strand_id
1 'polypeptide(L)' 'KLCVEVGGCLTGEHGVGIEKRDLMTVQFNEADLHQQQRVRAVFDPRWLMNPAKVFPLEGRVAA' A
#
# COMPACT_ATOMS: atom_id res chain seq x y z
N LYS A 1 6.08 8.72 -9.57
CA LYS A 1 5.00 9.73 -9.48
C LYS A 1 4.46 10.08 -10.86
N LEU A 2 5.28 10.64 -11.75
CA LEU A 2 4.88 10.99 -13.13
C LEU A 2 4.06 9.91 -13.85
N CYS A 3 4.47 8.63 -13.82
CA CYS A 3 3.71 7.54 -14.44
C CYS A 3 2.23 7.51 -14.03
N VAL A 4 1.94 7.76 -12.75
CA VAL A 4 0.56 7.80 -12.23
C VAL A 4 -0.14 9.11 -12.63
N GLU A 5 0.58 10.23 -12.55
CA GLU A 5 0.05 11.56 -12.89
C GLU A 5 -0.39 11.66 -14.36
N VAL A 6 0.20 10.87 -15.26
CA VAL A 6 -0.18 10.80 -16.69
C VAL A 6 -1.10 9.62 -17.01
N GLY A 7 -1.75 9.02 -16.00
CA GLY A 7 -2.76 7.98 -16.18
C GLY A 7 -2.23 6.54 -16.27
N GLY A 8 -0.94 6.32 -16.03
CA GLY A 8 -0.34 5.00 -15.88
C GLY A 8 -0.46 4.45 -14.46
N CYS A 9 0.34 3.41 -14.17
CA CYS A 9 0.35 2.75 -12.88
C CYS A 9 1.73 2.77 -12.21
N LEU A 10 1.76 2.66 -10.88
CA LEU A 10 3.00 2.58 -10.10
C LEU A 10 3.80 1.29 -10.39
N THR A 11 3.11 0.21 -10.74
CA THR A 11 3.69 -1.06 -11.13
C THR A 11 2.71 -1.81 -12.02
N GLY A 12 3.18 -2.33 -13.16
CA GLY A 12 2.40 -3.23 -14.01
C GLY A 12 2.38 -4.66 -13.47
N GLU A 13 3.57 -5.23 -13.20
CA GLU A 13 3.71 -6.65 -12.85
C GLU A 13 4.57 -6.94 -11.60
N HIS A 14 5.64 -6.17 -11.36
CA HIS A 14 6.63 -6.49 -10.32
C HIS A 14 6.15 -6.26 -8.87
N GLY A 15 5.10 -5.47 -8.69
CA GLY A 15 4.57 -5.12 -7.38
C GLY A 15 5.29 -3.97 -6.68
N VAL A 16 4.82 -3.68 -5.46
CA VAL A 16 5.19 -2.49 -4.69
C VAL A 16 6.42 -2.73 -3.82
N GLY A 17 6.41 -3.82 -3.04
CA GLY A 17 7.51 -4.16 -2.12
C GLY A 17 7.80 -3.05 -1.11
N ILE A 18 9.09 -2.82 -0.83
CA ILE A 18 9.56 -1.68 -0.02
C ILE A 18 9.79 -0.47 -0.94
N GLU A 19 10.40 -0.70 -2.09
CA GLU A 19 10.89 0.34 -3.01
C GLU A 19 9.81 1.35 -3.43
N LYS A 20 8.59 0.87 -3.70
CA LYS A 20 7.50 1.72 -4.19
C LYS A 20 6.44 2.02 -3.13
N ARG A 21 6.63 1.54 -1.89
CA ARG A 21 5.65 1.66 -0.78
C ARG A 21 5.21 3.10 -0.55
N ASP A 22 6.18 4.01 -0.48
CA ASP A 22 5.92 5.43 -0.13
C ASP A 22 5.29 6.21 -1.29
N LEU A 23 5.14 5.58 -2.46
CA LEU A 23 4.43 6.12 -3.61
C LEU A 23 2.98 5.63 -3.70
N MET A 24 2.52 4.76 -2.80
CA MET A 24 1.15 4.23 -2.83
C MET A 24 0.09 5.31 -2.66
N THR A 25 0.37 6.37 -1.89
CA THR A 25 -0.51 7.54 -1.73
C THR A 25 -0.66 8.39 -2.99
N VAL A 26 0.20 8.16 -3.98
CA VAL A 26 0.09 8.79 -5.30
C VAL A 26 -0.87 8.02 -6.20
N GLN A 27 -0.89 6.68 -6.09
CA GLN A 27 -1.74 5.79 -6.90
C GLN A 27 -3.15 5.65 -6.34
N PHE A 28 -3.28 5.60 -5.01
CA PHE A 28 -4.50 5.28 -4.30
C PHE A 28 -4.81 6.38 -3.30
N ASN A 29 -6.09 6.68 -3.14
CA ASN A 29 -6.53 7.60 -2.10
C ASN A 29 -6.57 6.89 -0.73
N GLU A 30 -6.83 7.66 0.33
CA GLU A 30 -6.87 7.15 1.70
C GLU A 30 -7.94 6.06 1.89
N ALA A 31 -9.12 6.21 1.28
CA ALA A 31 -10.20 5.23 1.39
C ALA A 31 -9.79 3.89 0.77
N ASP A 32 -9.16 3.90 -0.41
CA ASP A 32 -8.66 2.70 -1.07
C ASP A 32 -7.63 1.97 -0.20
N LEU A 33 -6.68 2.71 0.37
CA LEU A 33 -5.64 2.17 1.24
C LEU A 33 -6.22 1.57 2.52
N HIS A 34 -7.19 2.25 3.15
CA HIS A 34 -7.89 1.71 4.32
C HIS A 34 -8.63 0.41 4.00
N GLN A 35 -9.30 0.29 2.85
CA GLN A 35 -9.97 -0.95 2.49
C GLN A 35 -8.95 -2.09 2.28
N GLN A 36 -7.85 -1.84 1.59
CA GLN A 36 -6.78 -2.83 1.40
C GLN A 36 -6.17 -3.29 2.73
N GLN A 37 -5.93 -2.36 3.67
CA GLN A 37 -5.40 -2.66 4.99
C GLN A 37 -6.39 -3.44 5.86
N ARG A 38 -7.70 -3.17 5.77
CA ARG A 38 -8.74 -3.94 6.48
C ARG A 38 -8.76 -5.40 6.04
N VAL A 39 -8.65 -5.66 4.73
CA VAL A 39 -8.55 -7.04 4.22
C VAL A 39 -7.30 -7.72 4.77
N ARG A 40 -6.15 -7.04 4.76
CA ARG A 40 -4.90 -7.57 5.35
C ARG A 40 -5.07 -7.89 6.84
N ALA A 41 -5.70 -7.02 7.61
CA ALA A 41 -5.86 -7.16 9.06
C ALA A 41 -6.67 -8.40 9.47
N VAL A 42 -7.57 -8.89 8.60
CA VAL A 42 -8.29 -10.16 8.84
C VAL A 42 -7.33 -11.36 8.91
N PHE A 43 -6.28 -11.35 8.09
CA PHE A 43 -5.32 -12.47 7.99
C PHE A 43 -4.05 -12.26 8.82
N ASP A 44 -3.67 -11.01 9.07
CA ASP A 44 -2.48 -10.65 9.84
C ASP A 44 -2.76 -9.50 10.83
N PRO A 45 -3.61 -9.75 11.86
CA PRO A 45 -4.04 -8.71 12.81
C PRO A 45 -2.89 -8.14 13.64
N ARG A 46 -1.81 -8.92 13.82
CA ARG A 46 -0.60 -8.49 14.56
C ARG A 46 0.48 -7.89 13.68
N TRP A 47 0.22 -7.72 12.38
CA TRP A 47 1.17 -7.11 11.44
C TRP A 47 2.55 -7.81 11.40
N LEU A 48 2.58 -9.14 11.44
CA LEU A 48 3.83 -9.92 11.43
C LEU A 48 4.34 -10.23 10.01
N MET A 49 3.45 -10.32 9.03
CA MET A 49 3.80 -10.71 7.67
C MET A 49 4.24 -9.49 6.86
N ASN A 50 5.55 -9.41 6.59
CA ASN A 50 6.17 -8.34 5.80
C ASN A 50 5.78 -6.91 6.26
N PRO A 51 6.01 -6.55 7.53
CA PRO A 51 5.48 -5.32 8.14
C PRO A 51 5.90 -4.01 7.47
N ALA A 52 6.97 -4.00 6.68
CA ALA A 52 7.52 -2.81 6.06
C ALA A 52 7.26 -2.72 4.54
N LYS A 53 6.46 -3.64 3.98
CA LYS A 53 6.18 -3.73 2.55
C LYS A 53 4.75 -3.26 2.24
N VAL A 54 4.54 -2.84 0.99
CA VAL A 54 3.26 -2.46 0.38
C VAL A 54 2.67 -1.17 0.94
N PHE A 55 2.28 -1.12 2.22
CA PHE A 55 1.59 0.04 2.78
C PHE A 55 2.56 1.06 3.38
N PRO A 56 2.31 2.37 3.24
CA PRO A 56 3.07 3.42 3.93
C PRO A 56 3.22 3.09 5.43
N LEU A 57 4.37 3.44 6.01
CA LEU A 57 4.65 3.16 7.42
C LEU A 57 3.77 3.99 8.36
N GLU A 58 3.38 5.18 7.90
CA GLU A 58 2.40 6.06 8.52
C GLU A 58 0.98 5.53 8.23
N GLY A 59 0.10 5.49 9.24
CA GLY A 59 -1.28 5.05 9.05
C GLY A 59 -1.52 3.54 9.19
N ARG A 60 -0.73 2.82 10.00
CA ARG A 60 -1.06 1.44 10.38
C ARG A 60 -2.33 1.44 11.23
N VAL A 61 -3.39 0.86 10.69
CA VAL A 61 -4.60 0.58 11.47
C VAL A 61 -4.34 -0.66 12.33
N ALA A 62 -4.46 -0.51 13.64
CA ALA A 62 -4.62 -1.65 14.53
C ALA A 62 -5.98 -2.30 14.24
N ALA A 63 -6.01 -3.64 14.25
CA ALA A 63 -7.26 -4.39 14.17
C ALA A 63 -8.11 -4.14 15.42
#